data_AF-U5D1M7-F1
#
_entry.id   AF-U5D1M7-F1
#
_cell.length_a   1.000
_cell.length_b   1.000
_cell.length_c   1.000
_cell.angle_alpha   90.00
_cell.angle_beta   90.00
_cell.angle_gamma   90.00
#
_symmetry.space_group_name_H-M   'P 1'
#
loop_
_entity.id
_entity.type
_entity.pdbx_description
1 polymer ?
#
loop_
_entity_poly.entity_id
_entity_poly.type
_entity_poly.pdbx_seq_one_letter_code
_entity_poly.pdbx_strand_id
1 'polypeptide(L)'
;MSKVPHWLTYDFPPEVKEKLGTLWGGDWKGQAQKWFLLRFTGQDSEINLSGDGTEIAEFSEWSWMLPHEVIEHAVDFKKPVYEEVLSTFAPYLHSDSTAEAST
;
A
#
# COMPACT_ATOMS: atom_id res chain seq x y z
N MET A 1 4.27 -16.07 -4.45
CA MET A 1 3.47 -14.84 -4.66
C MET A 1 2.04 -15.14 -4.24
N SER A 2 1.54 -14.46 -3.22
CA SER A 2 0.18 -14.60 -2.70
C SER A 2 -0.66 -13.40 -3.13
N LYS A 3 -1.98 -13.57 -3.24
CA LYS A 3 -2.92 -12.49 -3.60
C LYS A 3 -4.16 -12.56 -2.73
N VAL A 4 -4.83 -11.44 -2.52
CA VAL A 4 -6.16 -11.46 -1.90
C VAL A 4 -7.15 -12.22 -2.79
N PRO A 5 -8.01 -13.06 -2.20
CA PRO A 5 -8.84 -13.99 -2.98
C PRO A 5 -9.87 -13.25 -3.84
N HIS A 6 -10.51 -12.22 -3.29
CA HIS A 6 -11.51 -11.40 -3.97
C HIS A 6 -11.05 -9.95 -4.13
N TRP A 7 -11.83 -9.16 -4.88
CA TRP A 7 -11.63 -7.73 -4.98
C TRP A 7 -12.03 -7.06 -3.67
N LEU A 8 -11.23 -6.10 -3.23
CA LEU A 8 -11.53 -5.25 -2.07
C LEU A 8 -11.95 -3.87 -2.58
N THR A 9 -12.93 -3.27 -1.93
CA THR A 9 -13.48 -1.98 -2.36
C THR A 9 -13.58 -1.02 -1.20
N TYR A 10 -13.40 0.26 -1.48
CA TYR A 10 -13.77 1.33 -0.57
C TYR A 10 -14.40 2.47 -1.36
N ASP A 11 -15.28 3.22 -0.71
CA ASP A 11 -15.83 4.45 -1.26
C ASP A 11 -14.96 5.65 -0.89
N PHE A 12 -14.85 6.60 -1.81
CA PHE A 12 -14.24 7.88 -1.49
C PHE A 12 -15.16 8.66 -0.54
N PRO A 13 -14.59 9.30 0.50
CA PRO A 13 -15.35 10.22 1.33
C PRO A 13 -15.68 11.50 0.53
N PRO A 14 -16.70 12.28 0.95
CA PRO A 14 -17.21 13.42 0.18
C PRO A 14 -16.12 14.42 -0.25
N GLU A 15 -15.18 14.74 0.64
CA GLU A 15 -14.08 15.67 0.38
C GLU A 15 -13.09 15.18 -0.69
N VAL A 16 -12.91 13.86 -0.80
CA VAL A 16 -12.08 13.27 -1.86
C VAL A 16 -12.85 13.28 -3.17
N LYS A 17 -14.15 12.96 -3.14
CA LYS A 17 -15.02 13.02 -4.34
C LYS A 17 -15.05 14.42 -4.95
N GLU A 18 -15.17 15.46 -4.13
CA GLU A 18 -15.16 16.86 -4.58
C GLU A 18 -13.85 17.24 -5.28
N LYS A 19 -12.71 16.86 -4.68
CA LYS A 19 -11.38 17.10 -5.26
C LYS A 19 -11.21 16.38 -6.60
N LEU A 20 -11.58 15.10 -6.65
CA LEU A 20 -11.47 14.29 -7.87
C LEU A 20 -12.42 14.80 -8.97
N GLY A 21 -13.64 15.20 -8.61
CA GLY A 21 -14.58 15.81 -9.55
C GLY A 21 -14.03 17.11 -10.16
N THR A 22 -13.31 17.90 -9.37
CA THR A 22 -12.67 19.15 -9.84
C THR A 22 -11.47 18.87 -10.76
N LEU A 23 -10.63 17.90 -10.41
CA LEU A 23 -9.39 17.61 -11.15
C LEU A 23 -9.63 16.80 -12.43
N TRP A 24 -10.49 15.79 -12.36
CA TRP A 24 -10.61 14.77 -13.40
C TRP A 24 -12.03 14.66 -14.00
N GLY A 25 -13.02 15.38 -13.44
CA GLY A 25 -14.41 15.29 -13.85
C GLY A 25 -15.06 13.94 -13.51
N GLY A 26 -16.39 13.90 -13.38
CA GLY A 26 -17.16 12.66 -13.17
C GLY A 26 -17.47 12.30 -11.71
N ASP A 27 -18.39 11.35 -11.54
CA ASP A 27 -18.88 10.84 -10.24
C ASP A 27 -18.15 9.56 -9.83
N TRP A 28 -16.88 9.69 -9.44
CA TRP A 28 -16.07 8.57 -8.99
C TRP A 28 -16.47 8.15 -7.58
N LYS A 29 -17.01 6.93 -7.45
CA LYS A 29 -17.53 6.44 -6.17
C LYS A 29 -16.44 5.97 -5.21
N GLY A 30 -15.39 5.36 -5.73
CA GLY A 30 -14.38 4.65 -4.95
C GLY A 30 -13.41 3.88 -5.83
N GLN A 31 -12.71 2.91 -5.25
CA GLN A 31 -11.82 2.02 -5.99
C GLN A 31 -12.13 0.55 -5.69
N ALA A 32 -11.98 -0.29 -6.71
CA ALA A 32 -11.89 -1.73 -6.58
C ALA A 32 -10.44 -2.16 -6.80
N GLN A 33 -9.87 -2.87 -5.84
CA GLN A 33 -8.45 -3.18 -5.79
C GLN A 33 -8.20 -4.68 -5.62
N LYS A 34 -7.10 -5.14 -6.21
CA LYS A 34 -6.58 -6.49 -6.00
C LYS A 34 -5.15 -6.41 -5.52
N TRP A 35 -4.92 -6.93 -4.32
CA TRP A 35 -3.66 -6.85 -3.60
C TRP A 35 -2.82 -8.11 -3.77
N PHE A 36 -1.52 -7.91 -3.80
CA PHE A 36 -0.50 -8.96 -3.95
C PHE A 36 0.58 -8.78 -2.89
N LEU A 37 1.11 -9.88 -2.38
CA LEU A 37 2.25 -9.90 -1.48
C LEU A 37 3.53 -10.23 -2.25
N LEU A 38 4.53 -9.36 -2.10
CA LEU A 38 5.85 -9.48 -2.71
C LEU A 38 6.91 -9.49 -1.59
N ARG A 39 7.92 -10.35 -1.73
CA ARG A 39 9.14 -10.31 -0.90
C ARG A 39 10.18 -9.50 -1.66
N PHE A 40 10.65 -8.41 -1.07
CA PHE A 40 11.79 -7.68 -1.61
C PHE A 40 13.07 -8.47 -1.34
N THR A 41 13.88 -8.69 -2.38
CA THR A 41 15.13 -9.47 -2.32
C THR A 41 16.34 -8.66 -2.79
N GLY A 42 16.17 -7.37 -3.05
CA GLY A 42 17.23 -6.44 -3.43
C GLY A 42 17.79 -5.68 -2.24
N GLN A 43 18.53 -4.63 -2.52
CA GLN A 43 19.03 -3.68 -1.53
C GLN A 43 18.12 -2.46 -1.42
N ASP A 44 18.01 -1.86 -0.24
CA ASP A 44 17.19 -0.66 0.00
C ASP A 44 17.54 0.51 -0.94
N SER A 45 18.79 0.59 -1.41
CA SER A 45 19.25 1.60 -2.38
C SER A 45 18.62 1.45 -3.78
N GLU A 46 18.00 0.31 -4.07
CA GLU A 46 17.28 0.07 -5.33
C GLU A 46 15.85 0.66 -5.31
N ILE A 47 15.35 1.08 -4.14
CA ILE A 47 14.02 1.71 -4.01
C ILE A 47 14.11 3.16 -4.50
N ASN A 48 13.72 3.37 -5.76
CA ASN A 48 13.66 4.68 -6.41
C ASN A 48 12.21 5.19 -6.51
N LEU A 49 11.88 6.24 -5.76
CA LEU A 49 10.54 6.85 -5.77
C LEU A 49 10.31 7.83 -6.92
N SER A 50 11.39 8.30 -7.58
CA SER A 50 11.34 9.34 -8.62
C SER A 50 11.13 8.79 -10.02
N GLY A 51 11.11 7.46 -10.20
CA GLY A 51 11.04 6.85 -11.53
C GLY A 51 12.21 7.27 -12.43
N ASP A 52 11.90 7.62 -13.69
CA ASP A 52 12.88 8.19 -14.65
C ASP A 52 12.97 9.73 -14.58
N GLY A 53 12.23 10.36 -13.66
CA GLY A 53 12.19 11.81 -13.48
C GLY A 53 11.30 12.57 -14.46
N THR A 54 10.55 11.89 -15.34
CA THR A 54 9.66 12.54 -16.32
C THR A 54 8.28 12.84 -15.77
N GLU A 55 7.82 12.05 -14.80
CA GLU A 55 6.50 12.17 -14.16
C GLU A 55 6.60 12.74 -12.74
N ILE A 56 5.47 13.24 -12.23
CA ILE A 56 5.36 13.66 -10.85
C ILE A 56 5.42 12.42 -9.95
N ALA A 57 6.37 12.39 -9.02
CA ALA A 57 6.52 11.29 -8.06
C ALA A 57 5.25 11.13 -7.20
N GLU A 58 4.74 9.90 -7.11
CA GLU A 58 3.60 9.57 -6.25
C GLU A 58 3.98 9.62 -4.76
N PHE A 59 5.21 9.23 -4.43
CA PHE A 59 5.73 9.15 -3.07
C PHE A 59 6.97 10.02 -2.91
N SER A 60 7.08 10.72 -1.79
CA SER A 60 8.26 11.51 -1.42
C SER A 60 9.22 10.74 -0.51
N GLU A 61 8.70 9.81 0.29
CA GLU A 61 9.43 9.10 1.33
C GLU A 61 8.92 7.66 1.44
N TRP A 62 9.77 6.76 1.93
CA TRP A 62 9.41 5.38 2.23
C TRP A 62 10.11 4.90 3.50
N SER A 63 9.54 3.92 4.18
CA SER A 63 10.18 3.21 5.28
C SER A 63 9.62 1.79 5.41
N TRP A 64 10.42 0.88 5.97
CA TRP A 64 9.94 -0.42 6.40
C TRP A 64 9.13 -0.27 7.69
N MET A 65 7.93 -0.84 7.71
CA MET A 65 7.00 -0.76 8.84
C MET A 65 6.40 -2.13 9.15
N LEU A 66 6.05 -2.35 10.42
CA LEU A 66 5.27 -3.49 10.85
C LEU A 66 3.81 -3.35 10.35
N PRO A 67 3.08 -4.47 10.16
CA PRO A 67 1.71 -4.43 9.64
C PRO A 67 0.77 -3.48 10.39
N HIS A 68 0.84 -3.43 11.72
CA HIS A 68 -0.04 -2.55 12.50
C HIS A 68 0.30 -1.07 12.31
N GLU A 69 1.58 -0.72 12.20
CA GLU A 69 2.03 0.65 11.93
C GLU A 69 1.51 1.12 10.57
N VAL A 70 1.54 0.26 9.55
CA VAL A 70 0.98 0.56 8.21
C VAL A 70 -0.49 0.96 8.28
N ILE A 71 -1.29 0.31 9.14
CA ILE A 71 -2.71 0.62 9.33
C ILE A 71 -2.87 1.97 10.05
N GLU A 72 -2.06 2.22 11.08
CA GLU A 72 -2.09 3.48 11.84
C GLU A 72 -1.75 4.69 10.97
N HIS A 73 -0.81 4.55 10.03
CA HIS A 73 -0.40 5.59 9.09
C HIS A 73 -1.35 5.77 7.89
N ALA A 74 -2.24 4.81 7.63
CA ALA A 74 -3.17 4.91 6.51
C ALA A 74 -4.27 5.95 6.76
N VAL A 75 -4.78 6.55 5.68
CA VAL A 75 -5.99 7.39 5.74
C VAL A 75 -7.21 6.55 6.13
N ASP A 76 -8.12 7.13 6.93
CA ASP A 76 -9.18 6.37 7.61
C ASP A 76 -10.04 5.51 6.68
N PHE A 77 -10.44 6.03 5.52
CA PHE A 77 -11.30 5.29 4.58
C PHE A 77 -10.59 4.10 3.90
N LYS A 78 -9.26 3.98 4.00
CA LYS A 78 -8.49 2.83 3.49
C LYS A 78 -8.17 1.79 4.58
N LYS A 79 -8.24 2.16 5.87
CA LYS A 79 -7.86 1.26 6.99
C LYS A 79 -8.54 -0.11 6.93
N PRO A 80 -9.86 -0.23 6.69
CA PRO A 80 -10.51 -1.54 6.63
C PRO A 80 -9.97 -2.45 5.50
N VAL A 81 -9.63 -1.86 4.35
CA VAL A 81 -9.01 -2.61 3.25
C VAL A 81 -7.62 -3.08 3.64
N TYR A 82 -6.83 -2.24 4.32
CA TYR A 82 -5.47 -2.60 4.74
C TYR A 82 -5.49 -3.68 5.83
N GLU A 83 -6.41 -3.59 6.79
CA GLU A 83 -6.66 -4.62 7.80
C GLU A 83 -6.95 -5.98 7.14
N GLU A 84 -7.83 -6.01 6.14
CA GLU A 84 -8.18 -7.25 5.44
C GLU A 84 -7.02 -7.82 4.62
N VAL A 85 -6.27 -6.96 3.92
CA VAL A 85 -5.06 -7.35 3.17
C VAL A 85 -4.04 -7.98 4.10
N LEU A 86 -3.73 -7.32 5.22
CA LEU A 86 -2.73 -7.78 6.17
C LEU A 86 -3.19 -9.04 6.92
N SER A 87 -4.48 -9.15 7.26
CA SER A 87 -5.06 -10.37 7.83
C SER A 87 -4.94 -11.55 6.85
N THR A 88 -5.27 -11.33 5.58
CA THR A 88 -5.15 -12.34 4.51
C THR A 88 -3.71 -12.82 4.35
N PHE A 89 -2.74 -11.92 4.49
CA PHE A 89 -1.34 -12.23 4.32
C PHE A 89 -0.60 -12.63 5.61
N ALA A 90 -1.23 -12.54 6.78
CA ALA A 90 -0.62 -12.85 8.08
C ALA A 90 0.14 -14.20 8.11
N PRO A 91 -0.35 -15.31 7.51
CA PRO A 91 0.39 -16.58 7.47
C PRO A 91 1.71 -16.54 6.70
N TYR A 92 1.97 -15.48 5.92
CA TYR A 92 3.19 -15.30 5.14
C TYR A 92 4.09 -14.20 5.71
N LEU A 93 3.64 -13.44 6.70
CA LEU A 93 4.36 -12.30 7.29
C LEU A 93 5.21 -12.70 8.50
N HIS A 94 5.50 -13.98 8.66
CA HIS A 94 6.42 -14.45 9.69
C HIS A 94 7.81 -13.86 9.42
N SER A 95 8.38 -13.21 10.43
CA SER A 95 9.77 -12.80 10.41
C SER A 95 10.64 -14.04 10.28
N ASP A 96 11.38 -14.18 9.18
CA ASP A 96 12.60 -14.98 9.19
C ASP A 96 13.54 -14.29 10.19
N SER A 97 13.49 -14.72 11.45
CA SER A 97 14.42 -14.28 12.49
C SER A 97 15.76 -14.96 12.27
N THR A 98 16.38 -14.73 11.11
CA THR A 98 17.73 -15.15 10.75
C THR A 98 18.29 -14.15 9.75
N ALA A 99 18.77 -13.02 10.27
CA ALA A 99 19.90 -12.32 9.70
C ALA A 99 20.87 -12.04 10.86
N GLU A 100 21.88 -12.91 10.93
CA GLU A 100 23.12 -12.84 11.73
C GLU A 100 23.68 -11.39 11.71
N ALA A 101 24.09 -10.76 12.81
CA ALA A 101 25.23 -11.11 13.65
C ALA A 101 26.46 -11.60 12.85
N SER A 102 27.03 -10.75 11.99
CA SER A 102 28.43 -10.73 11.47
C SER A 102 28.47 -9.68 10.33
N THR A 103 29.36 -8.70 10.20
CA THR A 103 30.70 -8.36 10.74
C THR A 103 30.81 -6.84 10.75
#